data_AF-A0AAW1IE49-F1
#
_entry.id   AF-A0AAW1IE49-F1
#
_cell.length_a   1.000
_cell.length_b   1.000
_cell.length_c   1.000
_cell.angle_alpha   90.00
_cell.angle_beta   90.00
_cell.angle_gamma   90.00
#
_symmetry.space_group_name_H-M   'P 1'
#
loop_
_entity.id
_entity.type
_entity.pdbx_description
1 polymer ?
#
loop_
_entity_poly.entity_id
_entity_poly.type
_entity_poly.pdbx_seq_one_letter_code
_entity_poly.pdbx_strand_id
1 'polypeptide(L)'
;MRLGTRNSAILSYFYNYCSFCASLFVICAQIERIHAQELMCCMQAPGTCRDVCEKISLVKISANSDLKNKTIEEVQQYCSPQLIPFWECLNSTFAEISRGELWSGRVCCRLPQGESCKRACVTATNIGDLYGICRRSDEMTFYNCLDRQEQGDLCCNQSENKKCREVCLSIFRSYPASPTKDQRDEVTQHCEHTTVYQCAKEFMKVTPVANMHNYLRCCDRTNRNRCRDTCKNILSTKSSTTIEDIMNELEDKEECGPPLFQDPLWQCFLKEYNVSPAVEVSTIDKVGMDSAKWHCCQRASSNQCKNLCSKTFTKDWADLWQDFHNKCLSQLSEERLRSCIDEVDEPCELGCDGLSFCTNFNNRPTELFRACTPQADEAARNDVTMWQTQHELSLPGLTLPLKNISKCSPDTWKAVACILQIKPCSRYSHSNQICRDVCLEILTDCADWTKISPEFSPEGMCSRLSPDEPGASCITLQNYL
;
A
#
# COMPACT_ATOMS: atom_id res chain seq x y z
N MET A 1 -15.05 -3.05 83.78
CA MET A 1 -14.93 -2.06 82.67
C MET A 1 -13.53 -2.12 82.07
N ARG A 2 -13.25 -3.08 81.19
CA ARG A 2 -12.04 -3.15 80.33
C ARG A 2 -12.18 -4.38 79.44
N LEU A 3 -13.09 -4.32 78.46
CA LEU A 3 -13.28 -5.29 77.38
C LEU A 3 -14.35 -4.66 76.48
N GLY A 4 -13.98 -4.07 75.34
CA GLY A 4 -15.00 -3.51 74.44
C GLY A 4 -14.52 -2.65 73.26
N THR A 5 -13.29 -2.15 73.24
CA THR A 5 -12.92 -1.11 72.25
C THR A 5 -11.72 -1.41 71.38
N ARG A 6 -11.17 -2.64 71.40
CA ARG A 6 -10.05 -3.04 70.51
C ARG A 6 -10.44 -3.95 69.33
N ASN A 7 -11.58 -4.65 69.39
CA ASN A 7 -12.03 -5.51 68.28
C ASN A 7 -12.73 -4.75 67.15
N SER A 8 -13.29 -3.55 67.43
CA SER A 8 -14.05 -2.81 66.41
C SER A 8 -13.17 -2.13 65.35
N ALA A 9 -11.92 -1.79 65.67
CA ALA A 9 -11.01 -1.13 64.74
C ALA A 9 -10.41 -2.12 63.73
N ILE A 10 -10.02 -3.31 64.17
CA ILE A 10 -9.41 -4.33 63.30
C ILE A 10 -10.46 -4.92 62.33
N LEU A 11 -11.70 -5.11 62.79
CA LEU A 11 -12.81 -5.52 61.93
C LEU A 11 -13.16 -4.46 60.88
N SER A 12 -13.06 -3.16 61.21
CA SER A 12 -13.33 -2.07 60.26
C SER A 12 -12.22 -1.93 59.20
N TYR A 13 -10.96 -2.18 59.55
CA TYR A 13 -9.86 -2.21 58.58
C TYR A 13 -9.94 -3.41 57.63
N PHE A 14 -10.32 -4.60 58.13
CA PHE A 14 -10.55 -5.78 57.28
C PHE A 14 -11.75 -5.62 56.35
N TYR A 15 -12.85 -5.02 56.82
CA TYR A 15 -14.02 -4.73 55.99
C TYR A 15 -13.70 -3.73 54.86
N ASN A 16 -12.91 -2.69 55.15
CA ASN A 16 -12.51 -1.70 54.14
C ASN A 16 -11.54 -2.29 53.11
N TYR A 17 -10.58 -3.13 53.52
CA TYR A 17 -9.68 -3.81 52.56
C TYR A 17 -10.43 -4.83 51.69
N CYS A 18 -11.38 -5.58 52.26
CA CYS A 18 -12.19 -6.54 51.52
C CYS A 18 -13.16 -5.84 50.56
N SER A 19 -13.73 -4.70 50.96
CA SER A 19 -14.58 -3.85 50.10
C SER A 19 -13.78 -3.21 48.97
N PHE A 20 -12.54 -2.76 49.23
CA PHE A 20 -11.64 -2.20 48.22
C PHE A 20 -11.15 -3.26 47.22
N CYS A 21 -10.80 -4.46 47.69
CA CYS A 21 -10.48 -5.60 46.82
C CYS A 21 -11.70 -6.08 46.02
N ALA A 22 -12.90 -6.11 46.60
CA ALA A 22 -14.12 -6.48 45.89
C ALA A 22 -14.50 -5.43 44.83
N SER A 23 -14.33 -4.14 45.11
CA SER A 23 -14.54 -3.08 44.11
C SER A 23 -13.46 -3.09 43.02
N LEU A 24 -12.20 -3.37 43.34
CA LEU A 24 -11.15 -3.63 42.33
C LEU A 24 -11.42 -4.89 41.51
N PHE A 25 -11.97 -5.95 42.09
CA PHE A 25 -12.38 -7.16 41.37
C PHE A 25 -13.60 -6.89 40.48
N VAL A 26 -14.57 -6.09 40.92
CA VAL A 26 -15.71 -5.67 40.09
C VAL A 26 -15.24 -4.75 38.98
N ILE A 27 -14.31 -3.83 39.24
CA ILE A 27 -13.73 -2.96 38.21
C ILE A 27 -12.87 -3.76 37.22
N CYS A 28 -12.04 -4.71 37.68
CA CYS A 28 -11.32 -5.64 36.79
C CYS A 28 -12.26 -6.56 36.01
N ALA A 29 -13.32 -7.08 36.62
CA ALA A 29 -14.33 -7.90 35.93
C ALA A 29 -15.18 -7.09 34.94
N GLN A 30 -15.34 -5.78 35.15
CA GLN A 30 -15.98 -4.86 34.19
C GLN A 30 -15.01 -4.47 33.06
N ILE A 31 -13.70 -4.38 33.34
CA ILE A 31 -12.65 -4.11 32.34
C ILE A 31 -12.37 -5.36 31.48
N GLU A 32 -12.38 -6.57 32.05
CA GLU A 32 -12.23 -7.83 31.31
C GLU A 32 -13.47 -8.16 30.44
N ARG A 33 -14.65 -7.65 30.78
CA ARG A 33 -15.86 -7.79 29.92
C ARG A 33 -15.76 -7.03 28.60
N ILE A 34 -14.82 -6.09 28.46
CA ILE A 34 -14.65 -5.27 27.25
C ILE A 34 -13.71 -5.96 26.24
N HIS A 35 -12.98 -6.99 26.65
CA HIS A 35 -11.91 -7.61 25.85
C HIS A 35 -12.15 -9.10 25.57
N ALA A 36 -13.24 -9.45 24.85
CA ALA A 36 -13.33 -10.58 23.90
C ALA A 36 -14.80 -10.93 23.62
N GLN A 37 -15.38 -10.37 22.56
CA GLN A 37 -16.64 -10.87 21.99
C GLN A 37 -16.62 -10.62 20.48
N GLU A 38 -16.22 -11.64 19.70
CA GLU A 38 -17.04 -12.03 18.54
C GLU A 38 -18.44 -12.35 19.07
N LEU A 39 -19.52 -12.11 18.31
CA LEU A 39 -20.91 -12.22 18.80
C LEU A 39 -21.12 -13.48 19.67
N MET A 40 -21.01 -13.33 20.99
CA MET A 40 -21.31 -14.41 21.95
C MET A 40 -22.78 -14.83 21.81
N CYS A 41 -23.61 -13.98 21.19
CA CYS A 41 -24.99 -14.28 20.80
C CYS A 41 -25.06 -15.47 19.83
N CYS A 42 -24.18 -15.55 18.82
CA CYS A 42 -24.22 -16.64 17.83
C CYS A 42 -23.89 -18.00 18.44
N MET A 43 -23.12 -18.04 19.54
CA MET A 43 -22.89 -19.28 20.29
C MET A 43 -24.15 -19.82 20.99
N GLN A 44 -25.16 -18.98 21.20
CA GLN A 44 -26.44 -19.38 21.79
C GLN A 44 -27.40 -19.97 20.75
N ALA A 45 -27.06 -19.88 19.47
CA ALA A 45 -27.83 -20.45 18.36
C ALA A 45 -27.33 -21.87 18.02
N PRO A 46 -28.24 -22.85 17.80
CA PRO A 46 -27.87 -24.17 17.30
C PRO A 46 -27.98 -24.28 15.78
N GLY A 47 -27.11 -25.10 15.16
CA GLY A 47 -27.23 -25.52 13.76
C GLY A 47 -27.16 -24.39 12.74
N THR A 48 -28.02 -24.44 11.72
CA THR A 48 -28.05 -23.49 10.59
C THR A 48 -28.29 -22.04 10.99
N CYS A 49 -28.95 -21.80 12.13
CA CYS A 49 -29.14 -20.46 12.69
C CYS A 49 -27.80 -19.83 13.12
N ARG A 50 -26.87 -20.64 13.64
CA ARG A 50 -25.53 -20.18 14.01
C ARG A 50 -24.72 -19.75 12.79
N ASP A 51 -24.76 -20.56 11.73
CA ASP A 51 -24.02 -20.29 10.49
C ASP A 51 -24.47 -18.97 9.82
N VAL A 52 -25.76 -18.66 9.88
CA VAL A 52 -26.32 -17.39 9.38
C VAL A 52 -25.95 -16.23 10.32
N CYS A 53 -25.97 -16.46 11.64
CA CYS A 53 -25.57 -15.45 12.63
C CYS A 53 -24.09 -15.06 12.50
N GLU A 54 -23.18 -16.02 12.31
CA GLU A 54 -21.74 -15.76 12.18
C GLU A 54 -21.39 -15.00 10.88
N LYS A 55 -22.26 -15.04 9.87
CA LYS A 55 -22.11 -14.27 8.63
C LYS A 55 -22.55 -12.81 8.75
N ILE A 56 -23.14 -12.41 9.87
CA ILE A 56 -23.59 -11.03 10.09
C ILE A 56 -22.38 -10.09 10.22
N SER A 57 -22.23 -9.17 9.28
CA SER A 57 -21.21 -8.13 9.34
C SER A 57 -21.74 -6.88 10.05
N LEU A 58 -21.38 -6.71 11.32
CA LEU A 58 -21.78 -5.52 12.10
C LEU A 58 -21.27 -4.20 11.50
N VAL A 59 -20.11 -4.23 10.83
CA VAL A 59 -19.53 -3.08 10.14
C VAL A 59 -20.40 -2.62 8.97
N LYS A 60 -20.96 -3.56 8.20
CA LYS A 60 -21.88 -3.23 7.09
C LYS A 60 -23.20 -2.68 7.61
N ILE A 61 -23.71 -3.22 8.71
CA ILE A 61 -24.96 -2.77 9.35
C ILE A 61 -24.77 -1.38 9.97
N SER A 62 -23.63 -1.11 10.61
CA SER A 62 -23.35 0.23 11.16
C SER A 62 -23.19 1.30 10.08
N ALA A 63 -22.77 0.91 8.87
CA ALA A 63 -22.60 1.83 7.75
C ALA A 63 -23.92 2.11 7.00
N ASN A 64 -24.93 1.23 7.13
CA ASN A 64 -26.21 1.38 6.45
C ASN A 64 -27.36 0.79 7.30
N SER A 65 -28.18 1.66 7.88
CA SER A 65 -29.30 1.26 8.74
C SER A 65 -30.42 0.52 8.01
N ASP A 66 -30.57 0.67 6.69
CA ASP A 66 -31.55 -0.09 5.90
C ASP A 66 -31.21 -1.59 5.83
N LEU A 67 -29.92 -1.94 5.97
CA LEU A 67 -29.47 -3.33 5.99
C LEU A 67 -29.85 -4.05 7.28
N LYS A 68 -30.05 -3.31 8.39
CA LYS A 68 -30.43 -3.90 9.68
C LYS A 68 -31.72 -4.72 9.59
N ASN A 69 -32.77 -4.13 9.01
CA ASN A 69 -34.08 -4.78 8.91
C ASN A 69 -34.02 -6.01 8.00
N LYS A 70 -33.30 -5.90 6.87
CA LYS A 70 -33.09 -7.02 5.94
C LYS A 70 -32.33 -8.19 6.60
N THR A 71 -31.28 -7.88 7.37
CA THR A 71 -30.52 -8.91 8.11
C THR A 71 -31.37 -9.56 9.20
N ILE A 72 -32.23 -8.81 9.89
CA ILE A 72 -33.16 -9.39 10.87
C ILE A 72 -34.16 -10.34 10.19
N GLU A 73 -34.73 -9.95 9.05
CA GLU A 73 -35.63 -10.80 8.25
C GLU A 73 -34.94 -12.09 7.79
N GLU A 74 -33.70 -11.99 7.31
CA GLU A 74 -32.91 -13.15 6.89
C GLU A 74 -32.61 -14.09 8.06
N VAL A 75 -32.23 -13.57 9.22
CA VAL A 75 -31.97 -14.37 10.43
C VAL A 75 -33.27 -15.05 10.92
N GLN A 76 -34.41 -14.37 10.86
CA GLN A 76 -35.71 -14.94 11.24
C GLN A 76 -36.15 -16.12 10.36
N GLN A 77 -35.65 -16.24 9.13
CA GLN A 77 -35.95 -17.37 8.25
C GLN A 77 -35.27 -18.68 8.72
N TYR A 78 -34.11 -18.57 9.37
CA TYR A 78 -33.28 -19.72 9.77
C TYR A 78 -33.26 -19.95 11.29
N CYS A 79 -33.66 -18.97 12.10
CA CYS A 79 -33.64 -19.02 13.56
C CYS A 79 -35.05 -19.10 14.16
N SER A 80 -35.25 -20.01 15.12
CA SER A 80 -36.53 -20.14 15.83
C SER A 80 -36.82 -18.92 16.71
N PRO A 81 -38.06 -18.38 16.71
CA PRO A 81 -38.48 -17.31 17.63
C PRO A 81 -38.40 -17.69 19.12
N GLN A 82 -38.36 -18.99 19.43
CA GLN A 82 -38.32 -19.50 20.81
C GLN A 82 -36.93 -19.40 21.46
N LEU A 83 -35.90 -19.02 20.71
CA LEU A 83 -34.56 -18.78 21.21
C LEU A 83 -34.47 -17.39 21.90
N ILE A 84 -35.21 -17.23 23.01
CA ILE A 84 -35.34 -15.94 23.70
C ILE A 84 -33.97 -15.33 24.09
N PRO A 85 -33.00 -16.07 24.68
CA PRO A 85 -31.71 -15.50 25.07
C PRO A 85 -30.90 -14.98 23.87
N PHE A 86 -30.99 -15.68 22.74
CA PHE A 86 -30.36 -15.28 21.48
C PHE A 86 -30.94 -13.97 20.96
N TRP A 87 -32.27 -13.86 20.89
CA TRP A 87 -32.94 -12.66 20.39
C TRP A 87 -32.74 -11.46 21.31
N GLU A 88 -32.71 -11.66 22.63
CA GLU A 88 -32.36 -10.60 23.59
C GLU A 88 -30.93 -10.09 23.38
N CYS A 89 -29.96 -10.99 23.22
CA CYS A 89 -28.57 -10.65 22.94
C CYS A 89 -28.41 -9.90 21.61
N LEU A 90 -29.07 -10.37 20.55
CA LEU A 90 -29.01 -9.77 19.22
C LEU A 90 -29.68 -8.38 19.20
N ASN A 91 -30.84 -8.23 19.82
CA ASN A 91 -31.54 -6.95 19.91
C ASN A 91 -30.77 -5.94 20.76
N SER A 92 -30.14 -6.38 21.86
CA SER A 92 -29.26 -5.53 22.66
C SER A 92 -28.05 -5.05 21.83
N THR A 93 -27.41 -5.95 21.07
CA THR A 93 -26.31 -5.60 20.17
C THR A 93 -26.74 -4.56 19.12
N PHE A 94 -27.92 -4.75 18.52
CA PHE A 94 -28.45 -3.78 17.57
C PHE A 94 -28.87 -2.46 18.20
N ALA A 95 -29.31 -2.45 19.46
CA ALA A 95 -29.62 -1.23 20.20
C ALA A 95 -28.34 -0.42 20.49
N GLU A 96 -27.25 -1.08 20.85
CA GLU A 96 -25.91 -0.46 21.01
C GLU A 96 -25.46 0.20 19.71
N ILE A 97 -25.56 -0.52 18.58
CA ILE A 97 -25.19 0.01 17.25
C ILE A 97 -26.07 1.20 16.86
N SER A 98 -27.36 1.16 17.14
CA SER A 98 -28.26 2.27 16.81
C SER A 98 -27.96 3.57 17.57
N ARG A 99 -27.27 3.55 18.73
CA ARG A 99 -27.00 4.77 19.51
C ARG A 99 -26.18 5.82 18.78
N GLY A 100 -25.17 5.38 18.04
CA GLY A 100 -24.31 6.29 17.28
C GLY A 100 -24.73 6.46 15.82
N GLU A 101 -25.93 6.05 15.40
CA GLU A 101 -26.37 6.13 13.98
C GLU A 101 -26.20 7.53 13.36
N LEU A 102 -26.29 8.58 14.19
CA LEU A 102 -26.10 9.98 13.80
C LEU A 102 -24.64 10.41 13.69
N TRP A 103 -23.69 9.57 14.09
CA TRP A 103 -22.26 9.90 14.08
C TRP A 103 -21.68 9.68 12.68
N SER A 104 -21.12 10.74 12.09
CA SER A 104 -20.53 10.72 10.74
C SER A 104 -19.35 9.76 10.60
N GLY A 105 -18.60 9.51 11.68
CA GLY A 105 -17.44 8.61 11.69
C GLY A 105 -17.75 7.14 11.39
N ARG A 106 -19.03 6.73 11.39
CA ARG A 106 -19.43 5.33 11.13
C ARG A 106 -18.97 4.78 9.80
N VAL A 107 -18.94 5.61 8.76
CA VAL A 107 -18.49 5.22 7.42
C VAL A 107 -17.03 4.76 7.42
N CYS A 108 -16.26 5.16 8.43
CA CYS A 108 -14.85 4.82 8.60
C CYS A 108 -14.64 3.48 9.32
N CYS A 109 -15.65 2.86 9.93
CA CYS A 109 -15.48 1.65 10.75
C CYS A 109 -15.06 0.39 9.97
N ARG A 110 -15.01 0.46 8.64
CA ARG A 110 -14.43 -0.57 7.76
C ARG A 110 -12.91 -0.51 7.61
N LEU A 111 -12.30 0.60 8.04
CA LEU A 111 -10.88 0.92 7.82
C LEU A 111 -9.90 0.43 8.89
N PRO A 112 -10.27 0.31 10.19
CA PRO A 112 -9.32 -0.17 11.18
C PRO A 112 -8.79 -1.55 10.83
N GLN A 113 -7.52 -1.83 11.12
CA GLN A 113 -6.89 -3.14 10.95
C GLN A 113 -7.23 -4.07 12.11
N GLY A 114 -7.22 -3.54 13.34
CA GLY A 114 -7.48 -4.29 14.57
C GLY A 114 -8.96 -4.59 14.81
N GLU A 115 -9.26 -5.87 15.08
CA GLU A 115 -10.62 -6.34 15.35
C GLU A 115 -11.25 -5.73 16.62
N SER A 116 -10.44 -5.35 17.61
CA SER A 116 -10.90 -4.58 18.78
C SER A 116 -11.32 -3.17 18.39
N CYS A 117 -10.55 -2.51 17.53
CA CYS A 117 -10.82 -1.14 17.10
C CYS A 117 -12.03 -1.07 16.16
N LYS A 118 -12.17 -2.02 15.21
CA LYS A 118 -13.39 -2.16 14.38
C LYS A 118 -14.64 -2.25 15.24
N ARG A 119 -14.61 -3.10 16.29
CA ARG A 119 -15.74 -3.29 17.22
C ARG A 119 -16.05 -2.01 18.00
N ALA A 120 -15.03 -1.38 18.57
CA ALA A 120 -15.20 -0.11 19.27
C ALA A 120 -15.82 0.97 18.37
N CYS A 121 -15.40 1.06 17.10
CA CYS A 121 -15.97 1.99 16.13
C CYS A 121 -17.45 1.73 15.85
N VAL A 122 -17.83 0.46 15.68
CA VAL A 122 -19.22 0.07 15.41
C VAL A 122 -20.17 0.49 16.53
N THR A 123 -19.72 0.51 17.79
CA THR A 123 -20.55 0.94 18.93
C THR A 123 -20.31 2.39 19.36
N ALA A 124 -19.29 3.06 18.82
CA ALA A 124 -18.95 4.43 19.19
C ALA A 124 -20.03 5.43 18.74
N THR A 125 -20.16 6.48 19.55
CA THR A 125 -21.04 7.62 19.30
C THR A 125 -20.27 8.91 19.00
N ASN A 126 -18.98 8.93 19.35
CA ASN A 126 -18.06 10.03 19.14
C ASN A 126 -16.61 9.50 19.10
N ILE A 127 -15.67 10.34 18.66
CA ILE A 127 -14.23 9.98 18.58
C ILE A 127 -13.65 9.65 19.97
N GLY A 128 -14.19 10.25 21.02
CA GLY A 128 -13.79 10.04 22.41
C GLY A 128 -13.93 8.60 22.90
N ASP A 129 -14.98 7.91 22.45
CA ASP A 129 -15.25 6.50 22.80
C ASP A 129 -14.16 5.54 22.29
N LEU A 130 -13.33 5.99 21.35
CA LEU A 130 -12.24 5.22 20.76
C LEU A 130 -10.91 5.38 21.52
N TYR A 131 -10.77 6.44 22.33
CA TYR A 131 -9.54 6.68 23.07
C TYR A 131 -9.29 5.56 24.08
N GLY A 132 -8.10 4.97 24.03
CA GLY A 132 -7.69 3.87 24.90
C GLY A 132 -7.94 2.48 24.31
N ILE A 133 -8.83 2.33 23.31
CA ILE A 133 -9.06 1.05 22.60
C ILE A 133 -8.39 1.06 21.23
N CYS A 134 -8.52 2.18 20.50
CA CYS A 134 -7.86 2.41 19.22
C CYS A 134 -6.67 3.34 19.43
N ARG A 135 -5.48 2.91 19.01
CA ARG A 135 -4.30 3.78 19.04
C ARG A 135 -4.10 4.46 17.68
N ARG A 136 -3.99 5.80 17.68
CA ARG A 136 -3.88 6.60 16.44
C ARG A 136 -2.67 6.26 15.57
N SER A 137 -1.54 5.87 16.17
CA SER A 137 -0.35 5.43 15.43
C SER A 137 -0.56 4.13 14.65
N ASP A 138 -1.43 3.26 15.17
CA ASP A 138 -1.61 1.91 14.66
C ASP A 138 -2.74 1.90 13.61
N GLU A 139 -3.63 2.89 13.66
CA GLU A 139 -4.85 2.99 12.85
C GLU A 139 -4.94 4.33 12.07
N MET A 140 -3.83 4.73 11.42
CA MET A 140 -3.69 6.05 10.82
C MET A 140 -4.76 6.37 9.75
N THR A 141 -5.00 5.46 8.81
CA THR A 141 -6.01 5.62 7.74
C THR A 141 -7.42 5.77 8.30
N PHE A 142 -7.71 5.06 9.39
CA PHE A 142 -8.99 5.17 10.08
C PHE A 142 -9.16 6.54 10.75
N TYR A 143 -8.16 7.01 11.51
CA TYR A 143 -8.24 8.34 12.13
C TYR A 143 -8.25 9.48 11.10
N ASN A 144 -7.54 9.33 9.98
CA ASN A 144 -7.62 10.30 8.88
C ASN A 144 -9.02 10.36 8.26
N CYS A 145 -9.71 9.21 8.17
CA CYS A 145 -11.11 9.20 7.74
C CYS A 145 -12.01 9.91 8.76
N LEU A 146 -11.82 9.66 10.07
CA LEU A 146 -12.59 10.32 11.13
C LEU A 146 -12.40 11.84 11.11
N ASP A 147 -11.15 12.31 11.04
CA ASP A 147 -10.83 13.73 10.95
C ASP A 147 -11.47 14.35 9.70
N ARG A 148 -11.46 13.63 8.57
CA ARG A 148 -12.12 14.07 7.33
C ARG A 148 -13.64 14.13 7.46
N GLN A 149 -14.29 13.19 8.14
CA GLN A 149 -15.73 13.25 8.39
C GLN A 149 -16.10 14.43 9.30
N GLU A 150 -15.32 14.66 10.36
CA GLU A 150 -15.54 15.79 11.28
C GLU A 150 -15.41 17.14 10.56
N GLN A 151 -14.40 17.28 9.71
CA GLN A 151 -14.27 18.46 8.84
C GLN A 151 -15.45 18.58 7.87
N GLY A 152 -15.93 17.47 7.32
CA GLY A 152 -17.13 17.44 6.48
C GLY A 152 -18.38 17.93 7.21
N ASP A 153 -18.59 17.50 8.44
CA ASP A 153 -19.71 17.97 9.27
C ASP A 153 -19.59 19.47 9.57
N LEU A 154 -18.41 19.95 9.97
CA LEU A 154 -18.16 21.37 10.23
C LEU A 154 -18.38 22.23 8.99
N CYS A 155 -18.04 21.69 7.81
CA CYS A 155 -18.13 22.35 6.53
C CYS A 155 -19.57 22.38 5.99
N CYS A 156 -20.17 21.21 5.84
CA CYS A 156 -21.44 21.03 5.14
C CYS A 156 -22.65 21.41 5.98
N ASN A 157 -22.58 21.31 7.32
CA ASN A 157 -23.70 21.70 8.20
C ASN A 157 -23.95 23.22 8.25
N GLN A 158 -23.04 24.03 7.70
CA GLN A 158 -23.23 25.47 7.53
C GLN A 158 -24.23 25.81 6.42
N SER A 159 -24.62 24.83 5.59
CA SER A 159 -25.57 25.04 4.49
C SER A 159 -27.02 25.01 4.98
N GLU A 160 -27.79 26.07 4.67
CA GLU A 160 -29.25 26.08 4.85
C GLU A 160 -29.98 25.21 3.80
N ASN A 161 -29.33 24.95 2.65
CA ASN A 161 -29.89 24.14 1.58
C ASN A 161 -29.60 22.66 1.82
N LYS A 162 -30.67 21.89 2.10
CA LYS A 162 -30.59 20.44 2.34
C LYS A 162 -29.90 19.67 1.21
N LYS A 163 -30.16 20.03 -0.06
CA LYS A 163 -29.54 19.36 -1.22
C LYS A 163 -28.05 19.69 -1.31
N CYS A 164 -27.65 20.94 -1.09
CA CYS A 164 -26.24 21.32 -1.03
C CYS A 164 -25.51 20.59 0.12
N ARG A 165 -26.12 20.52 1.30
CA ARG A 165 -25.55 19.79 2.45
C ARG A 165 -25.31 18.31 2.13
N GLU A 166 -26.29 17.63 1.52
CA GLU A 166 -26.18 16.21 1.16
C GLU A 166 -25.07 15.96 0.15
N VAL A 167 -25.04 16.75 -0.93
CA VAL A 167 -24.02 16.63 -1.97
C VAL A 167 -22.63 16.97 -1.43
N CYS A 168 -22.52 17.99 -0.57
CA CYS A 168 -21.27 18.32 0.12
C CYS A 168 -20.76 17.15 0.99
N LEU A 169 -21.62 16.54 1.81
CA LEU A 169 -21.23 15.40 2.65
C LEU A 169 -20.77 14.19 1.82
N SER A 170 -21.28 14.03 0.60
CA SER A 170 -20.84 12.95 -0.30
C SER A 170 -19.34 13.02 -0.63
N ILE A 171 -18.77 14.23 -0.77
CA ILE A 171 -17.33 14.47 -1.02
C ILE A 171 -16.46 13.92 0.11
N PHE A 172 -16.92 14.09 1.35
CA PHE A 172 -16.18 13.64 2.53
C PHE A 172 -16.31 12.13 2.73
N ARG A 173 -17.46 11.54 2.37
CA ARG A 173 -17.72 10.09 2.46
C ARG A 173 -16.91 9.25 1.46
N SER A 174 -16.44 9.83 0.36
CA SER A 174 -15.68 9.11 -0.68
C SER A 174 -14.30 8.59 -0.23
N TYR A 175 -13.86 8.86 1.01
CA TYR A 175 -12.57 8.39 1.53
C TYR A 175 -12.45 6.84 1.56
N PRO A 176 -11.29 6.26 1.19
CA PRO A 176 -9.99 6.88 0.87
C PRO A 176 -9.86 7.42 -0.56
N ALA A 177 -10.86 7.20 -1.42
CA ALA A 177 -10.83 7.67 -2.79
C ALA A 177 -11.03 9.20 -2.88
N SER A 178 -10.57 9.75 -3.99
CA SER A 178 -10.87 11.12 -4.38
C SER A 178 -12.33 11.24 -4.85
N PRO A 179 -12.99 12.39 -4.68
CA PRO A 179 -14.35 12.59 -5.17
C PRO A 179 -14.43 12.48 -6.69
N THR A 180 -15.48 11.86 -7.22
CA THR A 180 -15.69 11.69 -8.67
C THR A 180 -16.06 13.01 -9.36
N LYS A 181 -15.97 13.08 -10.70
CA LYS A 181 -16.35 14.26 -11.50
C LYS A 181 -17.80 14.66 -11.23
N ASP A 182 -18.72 13.70 -11.30
CA ASP A 182 -20.14 13.95 -11.03
C ASP A 182 -20.38 14.53 -9.65
N GLN A 183 -19.69 14.02 -8.62
CA GLN A 183 -19.79 14.57 -7.27
C GLN A 183 -19.30 16.02 -7.20
N ARG A 184 -18.20 16.36 -7.89
CA ARG A 184 -17.68 17.74 -7.95
C ARG A 184 -18.63 18.67 -8.71
N ASP A 185 -19.21 18.19 -9.80
CA ASP A 185 -20.13 18.96 -10.64
C ASP A 185 -21.46 19.20 -9.91
N GLU A 186 -22.00 18.21 -9.19
CA GLU A 186 -23.18 18.39 -8.35
C GLU A 186 -22.94 19.41 -7.22
N VAL A 187 -21.75 19.39 -6.58
CA VAL A 187 -21.40 20.41 -5.58
C VAL A 187 -21.34 21.79 -6.22
N THR A 188 -20.73 21.90 -7.40
CA THR A 188 -20.64 23.17 -8.12
C THR A 188 -22.03 23.68 -8.48
N GLN A 189 -22.92 22.82 -8.97
CA GLN A 189 -24.27 23.18 -9.37
C GLN A 189 -25.16 23.58 -8.19
N HIS A 190 -25.09 22.87 -7.06
CA HIS A 190 -26.03 23.05 -5.94
C HIS A 190 -25.50 23.95 -4.82
N CYS A 191 -24.19 24.15 -4.74
CA CYS A 191 -23.55 24.95 -3.70
C CYS A 191 -22.83 26.19 -4.25
N GLU A 192 -22.95 26.53 -5.55
CA GLU A 192 -22.29 27.70 -6.13
C GLU A 192 -22.56 28.96 -5.30
N HIS A 193 -21.50 29.73 -5.02
CA HIS A 193 -21.53 30.97 -4.22
C HIS A 193 -21.85 30.83 -2.73
N THR A 194 -21.84 29.63 -2.15
CA THR A 194 -21.96 29.43 -0.70
C THR A 194 -20.59 29.39 0.00
N THR A 195 -20.56 29.66 1.31
CA THR A 195 -19.38 29.44 2.15
C THR A 195 -18.97 27.96 2.18
N VAL A 196 -19.96 27.07 2.07
CA VAL A 196 -19.79 25.61 2.01
C VAL A 196 -18.97 25.20 0.78
N TYR A 197 -19.22 25.82 -0.39
CA TYR A 197 -18.41 25.58 -1.59
C TYR A 197 -16.95 25.98 -1.40
N GLN A 198 -16.69 27.13 -0.78
CA GLN A 198 -15.31 27.57 -0.50
C GLN A 198 -14.58 26.61 0.44
N CYS A 199 -15.28 26.09 1.44
CA CYS A 199 -14.75 25.11 2.37
C CYS A 199 -14.50 23.74 1.71
N ALA A 200 -15.44 23.24 0.91
CA ALA A 200 -15.31 21.97 0.20
C ALA A 200 -14.25 22.00 -0.92
N LYS A 201 -13.92 23.20 -1.43
CA LYS A 201 -13.00 23.40 -2.56
C LYS A 201 -11.64 22.73 -2.38
N GLU A 202 -11.09 22.73 -1.18
CA GLU A 202 -9.79 22.09 -0.91
C GLU A 202 -9.84 20.56 -0.99
N PHE A 203 -10.99 19.98 -0.63
CA PHE A 203 -11.24 18.54 -0.66
C PHE A 203 -11.67 18.04 -2.05
N MET A 204 -12.09 18.96 -2.93
CA MET A 204 -12.33 18.70 -4.35
C MET A 204 -11.05 18.78 -5.20
N LYS A 205 -9.93 19.27 -4.64
CA LYS A 205 -8.63 19.31 -5.35
C LYS A 205 -8.15 17.87 -5.56
N VAL A 206 -8.27 17.40 -6.80
CA VAL A 206 -7.61 16.18 -7.26
C VAL A 206 -6.17 16.51 -7.66
N THR A 207 -5.24 15.56 -7.44
CA THR A 207 -3.86 15.71 -7.89
C THR A 207 -3.86 15.88 -9.41
N PRO A 208 -3.40 17.02 -9.95
CA PRO A 208 -3.36 17.21 -11.39
C PRO A 208 -2.44 16.17 -12.04
N VAL A 209 -2.79 15.72 -13.24
CA VAL A 209 -1.96 14.80 -14.04
C VAL A 209 -0.57 15.41 -14.24
N ALA A 210 0.44 14.83 -13.59
CA ALA A 210 1.80 15.38 -13.56
C ALA A 210 2.48 15.43 -14.94
N ASN A 211 2.02 14.64 -15.92
CA ASN A 211 2.61 14.61 -17.27
C ASN A 211 1.57 14.33 -18.38
N MET A 212 0.76 15.35 -18.70
CA MET A 212 -0.20 15.31 -19.83
C MET A 212 0.48 15.05 -21.20
N HIS A 213 1.79 15.32 -21.31
CA HIS A 213 2.58 15.13 -22.53
C HIS A 213 2.87 13.65 -22.85
N ASN A 214 2.89 12.76 -21.87
CA ASN A 214 3.13 11.33 -22.09
C ASN A 214 1.95 10.68 -22.82
N TYR A 215 0.73 11.06 -22.43
CA TYR A 215 -0.52 10.58 -23.04
C TYR A 215 -0.75 11.11 -24.46
N LEU A 216 -0.11 12.23 -24.83
CA LEU A 216 -0.19 12.78 -26.19
C LEU A 216 0.34 11.79 -27.24
N ARG A 217 1.37 11.01 -26.87
CA ARG A 217 1.97 9.97 -27.72
C ARG A 217 1.04 8.76 -27.91
N CYS A 218 0.12 8.54 -26.97
CA CYS A 218 -0.86 7.47 -27.09
C CYS A 218 -1.95 7.81 -28.11
N CYS A 219 -2.36 9.08 -28.24
CA CYS A 219 -3.30 9.50 -29.28
C CYS A 219 -2.81 9.16 -30.70
N ASP A 220 -1.50 9.09 -30.93
CA ASP A 220 -0.95 8.75 -32.25
C ASP A 220 -1.05 7.26 -32.62
N ARG A 221 -1.38 6.38 -31.65
CA ARG A 221 -1.48 4.94 -31.86
C ARG A 221 -2.81 4.48 -32.43
N THR A 222 -3.85 5.33 -32.39
CA THR A 222 -5.13 4.99 -33.02
C THR A 222 -5.01 4.99 -34.55
N ASN A 223 -5.76 4.10 -35.21
CA ASN A 223 -5.91 4.06 -36.66
C ASN A 223 -7.05 4.99 -37.16
N ARG A 224 -7.82 5.60 -36.24
CA ARG A 224 -8.94 6.50 -36.57
C ARG A 224 -8.51 7.96 -36.52
N ASN A 225 -8.44 8.62 -37.68
CA ASN A 225 -7.98 10.02 -37.75
C ASN A 225 -8.86 11.00 -36.96
N ARG A 226 -10.19 10.81 -36.95
CA ARG A 226 -11.10 11.65 -36.15
C ARG A 226 -10.88 11.48 -34.63
N CYS A 227 -10.71 10.24 -34.16
CA CYS A 227 -10.37 9.99 -32.76
C CYS A 227 -8.99 10.55 -32.39
N ARG A 228 -8.00 10.46 -33.27
CA ARG A 228 -6.65 11.04 -33.07
C ARG A 228 -6.74 12.54 -32.78
N ASP A 229 -7.49 13.27 -33.61
CA ASP A 229 -7.63 14.72 -33.49
C ASP A 229 -8.47 15.10 -32.25
N THR A 230 -9.55 14.36 -31.99
CA THR A 230 -10.38 14.52 -30.78
C THR A 230 -9.56 14.25 -29.50
N CYS A 231 -8.74 13.20 -29.48
CA CYS A 231 -7.85 12.85 -28.38
C CYS A 231 -6.79 13.94 -28.12
N LYS A 232 -6.16 14.46 -29.18
CA LYS A 232 -5.21 15.57 -29.07
C LYS A 232 -5.89 16.85 -28.57
N ASN A 233 -7.11 17.12 -29.03
CA ASN A 233 -7.87 18.29 -28.59
C ASN A 233 -8.27 18.18 -27.11
N ILE A 234 -8.75 17.02 -26.65
CA ILE A 234 -9.09 16.77 -25.24
C ILE A 234 -7.85 16.91 -24.35
N LEU A 235 -6.71 16.33 -24.75
CA LEU A 235 -5.46 16.47 -23.99
C LEU A 235 -4.86 17.88 -24.02
N SER A 236 -5.14 18.67 -25.05
CA SER A 236 -4.67 20.06 -25.17
C SER A 236 -5.58 21.05 -24.45
N THR A 237 -6.87 20.72 -24.32
CA THR A 237 -7.85 21.50 -23.58
C THR A 237 -7.68 21.15 -22.11
N LYS A 238 -7.21 22.09 -21.29
CA LYS A 238 -6.99 21.90 -19.85
C LYS A 238 -8.31 21.76 -19.04
N SER A 239 -9.35 21.16 -19.61
CA SER A 239 -10.65 20.91 -18.98
C SER A 239 -10.63 19.70 -18.05
N SER A 240 -9.87 18.67 -18.39
CA SER A 240 -9.79 17.43 -17.61
C SER A 240 -8.72 17.49 -16.53
N THR A 241 -9.07 17.13 -15.29
CA THR A 241 -8.17 17.28 -14.12
C THR A 241 -7.53 15.94 -13.70
N THR A 242 -8.11 14.80 -14.10
CA THR A 242 -7.59 13.44 -13.84
C THR A 242 -7.50 12.60 -15.13
N ILE A 243 -6.75 11.48 -15.10
CA ILE A 243 -6.67 10.54 -16.23
C ILE A 243 -8.04 9.86 -16.46
N GLU A 244 -8.77 9.56 -15.39
CA GLU A 244 -10.11 8.98 -15.46
C GLU A 244 -11.11 9.91 -16.17
N ASP A 245 -11.03 11.23 -15.92
CA ASP A 245 -11.84 12.22 -16.66
C ASP A 245 -11.52 12.22 -18.16
N ILE A 246 -10.23 12.08 -18.53
CA ILE A 246 -9.79 12.02 -19.93
C ILE A 246 -10.32 10.74 -20.58
N MET A 247 -10.27 9.60 -19.88
CA MET A 247 -10.77 8.33 -20.39
C MET A 247 -12.28 8.36 -20.59
N ASN A 248 -13.03 8.93 -19.64
CA ASN A 248 -14.49 9.09 -19.76
C ASN A 248 -14.85 10.05 -20.90
N GLU A 249 -14.14 11.18 -21.04
CA GLU A 249 -14.36 12.12 -22.15
C GLU A 249 -14.02 11.51 -23.52
N LEU A 250 -13.08 10.57 -23.58
CA LEU A 250 -12.77 9.81 -24.80
C LEU A 250 -13.83 8.74 -25.09
N GLU A 251 -14.34 8.06 -24.06
CA GLU A 251 -15.40 7.07 -24.18
C GLU A 251 -16.73 7.69 -24.65
N ASP A 252 -17.08 8.86 -24.11
CA ASP A 252 -18.28 9.61 -24.50
C ASP A 252 -18.28 10.07 -25.96
N LYS A 253 -17.12 10.04 -26.64
CA LYS A 253 -17.01 10.35 -28.06
C LYS A 253 -17.11 9.05 -28.86
N GLU A 254 -18.23 8.91 -29.59
CA GLU A 254 -18.49 7.78 -30.50
C GLU A 254 -17.32 7.45 -31.45
N GLU A 255 -16.49 8.45 -31.75
CA GLU A 255 -15.33 8.32 -32.64
C GLU A 255 -14.19 7.46 -32.04
N CYS A 256 -14.01 7.48 -30.72
CA CYS A 256 -12.95 6.75 -29.99
C CYS A 256 -13.44 5.42 -29.39
N GLY A 257 -14.72 5.30 -29.06
CA GLY A 257 -15.33 4.06 -28.58
C GLY A 257 -14.84 3.64 -27.18
N PRO A 258 -15.40 2.55 -26.63
CA PRO A 258 -15.14 2.13 -25.25
C PRO A 258 -13.70 1.61 -25.05
N PRO A 259 -13.19 1.64 -23.80
CA PRO A 259 -11.85 1.17 -23.47
C PRO A 259 -11.72 -0.36 -23.65
N LEU A 260 -11.28 -0.77 -24.85
CA LEU A 260 -11.05 -2.16 -25.20
C LEU A 260 -9.57 -2.49 -25.15
N PHE A 261 -9.20 -3.59 -24.48
CA PHE A 261 -7.81 -4.07 -24.39
C PHE A 261 -7.16 -4.40 -25.74
N GLN A 262 -7.93 -4.52 -26.81
CA GLN A 262 -7.42 -4.78 -28.16
C GLN A 262 -7.11 -3.51 -28.95
N ASP A 263 -7.55 -2.34 -28.48
CA ASP A 263 -7.31 -1.08 -29.16
C ASP A 263 -5.91 -0.52 -28.80
N PRO A 264 -5.04 -0.24 -29.80
CA PRO A 264 -3.71 0.30 -29.57
C PRO A 264 -3.67 1.64 -28.82
N LEU A 265 -4.74 2.44 -28.91
CA LEU A 265 -4.92 3.67 -28.13
C LEU A 265 -5.07 3.33 -26.64
N TRP A 266 -6.05 2.51 -26.32
CA TRP A 266 -6.40 2.13 -24.95
C TRP A 266 -5.31 1.30 -24.29
N GLN A 267 -4.62 0.41 -25.02
CA GLN A 267 -3.43 -0.29 -24.53
C GLN A 267 -2.32 0.67 -24.09
N CYS A 268 -2.12 1.76 -24.84
CA CYS A 268 -1.12 2.76 -24.49
C CYS A 268 -1.55 3.59 -23.28
N PHE A 269 -2.81 4.04 -23.25
CA PHE A 269 -3.36 4.78 -22.10
C PHE A 269 -3.30 3.95 -20.81
N LEU A 270 -3.70 2.67 -20.85
CA LEU A 270 -3.64 1.77 -19.69
C LEU A 270 -2.20 1.43 -19.28
N LYS A 271 -1.26 1.34 -20.24
CA LYS A 271 0.16 1.14 -19.94
C LYS A 271 0.78 2.36 -19.30
N GLU A 272 0.50 3.56 -19.81
CA GLU A 272 0.95 4.83 -19.20
C GLU A 272 0.24 5.11 -17.87
N TYR A 273 -1.00 4.65 -17.68
CA TYR A 273 -1.70 4.67 -16.38
C TYR A 273 -1.07 3.72 -15.36
N ASN A 274 -0.47 2.60 -15.81
CA ASN A 274 0.30 1.69 -14.95
C ASN A 274 1.75 2.17 -14.73
N VAL A 275 2.24 3.12 -15.53
CA VAL A 275 3.59 3.72 -15.43
C VAL A 275 3.56 5.09 -14.73
N SER A 276 2.44 5.82 -14.82
CA SER A 276 2.06 6.83 -13.83
C SER A 276 1.61 6.09 -12.58
N PRO A 277 2.01 6.49 -11.38
CA PRO A 277 1.62 5.74 -10.21
C PRO A 277 0.11 5.89 -9.96
N ALA A 278 -0.68 4.93 -10.42
CA ALA A 278 -1.63 4.24 -9.55
C ALA A 278 -0.82 3.35 -8.57
N VAL A 279 0.15 3.97 -7.89
CA VAL A 279 0.67 3.47 -6.64
C VAL A 279 -0.46 3.79 -5.69
N GLU A 280 -1.06 2.75 -5.12
CA GLU A 280 -1.55 2.82 -3.76
C GLU A 280 -0.56 3.69 -3.01
N VAL A 281 -0.93 4.96 -2.75
CA VAL A 281 -0.05 5.91 -2.09
C VAL A 281 0.19 5.33 -0.71
N SER A 282 1.24 4.50 -0.61
CA SER A 282 1.94 4.20 0.60
C SER A 282 2.13 5.55 1.27
N THR A 283 1.60 5.66 2.47
CA THR A 283 1.41 6.86 3.29
C THR A 283 2.72 7.56 3.70
N ILE A 284 3.75 7.49 2.86
CA ILE A 284 5.06 8.11 3.01
C ILE A 284 5.15 9.40 2.17
N ASP A 285 4.41 9.53 1.05
CA ASP A 285 4.55 10.69 0.15
C ASP A 285 3.75 11.95 0.53
N LYS A 286 3.06 11.97 1.67
CA LYS A 286 2.40 13.19 2.21
C LYS A 286 3.01 13.71 3.50
N VAL A 287 4.10 13.09 3.97
CA VAL A 287 4.99 13.69 4.95
C VAL A 287 6.31 13.88 4.22
N GLY A 288 6.74 15.13 4.03
CA GLY A 288 8.08 15.39 3.53
C GLY A 288 9.10 14.57 4.33
N MET A 289 10.04 13.94 3.61
CA MET A 289 11.05 12.98 4.08
C MET A 289 10.59 11.54 4.20
N ASP A 290 10.93 10.74 3.19
CA ASP A 290 11.35 9.35 3.42
C ASP A 290 12.63 9.40 4.28
N SER A 291 12.42 9.42 5.61
CA SER A 291 13.50 9.54 6.58
C SER A 291 14.48 8.38 6.46
N ALA A 292 13.99 7.19 6.07
CA ALA A 292 14.84 6.02 5.86
C ALA A 292 15.76 6.18 4.64
N LYS A 293 15.24 6.63 3.49
CA LYS A 293 16.08 6.96 2.31
C LYS A 293 16.99 8.14 2.56
N TRP A 294 16.55 9.14 3.33
CA TRP A 294 17.39 10.26 3.72
C TRP A 294 18.57 9.80 4.61
N HIS A 295 18.33 8.86 5.54
CA HIS A 295 19.42 8.24 6.31
C HIS A 295 20.39 7.48 5.40
N CYS A 296 19.91 6.83 4.34
CA CYS A 296 20.77 6.21 3.33
C CYS A 296 21.69 7.20 2.61
N CYS A 297 21.29 8.46 2.43
CA CYS A 297 22.15 9.49 1.85
C CYS A 297 23.47 9.70 2.62
N GLN A 298 23.51 9.39 3.92
CA GLN A 298 24.74 9.47 4.72
C GLN A 298 25.75 8.38 4.34
N ARG A 299 25.33 7.30 3.67
CA ARG A 299 26.18 6.20 3.21
C ARG A 299 26.83 6.46 1.84
N ALA A 300 26.58 7.62 1.22
CA ALA A 300 27.20 8.01 -0.04
C ALA A 300 28.72 8.15 0.10
N SER A 301 29.45 7.65 -0.90
CA SER A 301 30.90 7.73 -1.01
C SER A 301 31.37 9.13 -1.39
N SER A 302 30.62 9.80 -2.27
CA SER A 302 30.86 11.16 -2.73
C SER A 302 29.98 12.18 -2.01
N ASN A 303 30.59 13.30 -1.63
CA ASN A 303 29.87 14.45 -1.09
C ASN A 303 28.86 15.03 -2.10
N GLN A 304 29.10 14.88 -3.40
CA GLN A 304 28.16 15.32 -4.44
C GLN A 304 26.87 14.49 -4.36
N CYS A 305 27.00 13.17 -4.26
CA CYS A 305 25.87 12.25 -4.21
C CYS A 305 25.13 12.31 -2.87
N LYS A 306 25.84 12.49 -1.77
CA LYS A 306 25.26 12.78 -0.46
C LYS A 306 24.31 13.98 -0.50
N ASN A 307 24.77 15.10 -1.08
CA ASN A 307 24.00 16.34 -1.15
C ASN A 307 22.82 16.23 -2.13
N LEU A 308 23.02 15.59 -3.28
CA LEU A 308 21.99 15.40 -4.28
C LEU A 308 20.88 14.45 -3.78
N CYS A 309 21.26 13.32 -3.17
CA CYS A 309 20.35 12.41 -2.48
C CYS A 309 19.53 13.13 -1.39
N SER A 310 20.22 13.86 -0.51
CA SER A 310 19.56 14.56 0.59
C SER A 310 18.54 15.58 0.09
N LYS A 311 18.84 16.33 -0.98
CA LYS A 311 17.89 17.28 -1.58
C LYS A 311 16.71 16.59 -2.25
N THR A 312 16.98 15.49 -2.95
CA THR A 312 15.96 14.69 -3.64
C THR A 312 14.91 14.17 -2.65
N PHE A 313 15.32 13.66 -1.49
CA PHE A 313 14.39 13.10 -0.50
C PHE A 313 13.84 14.12 0.53
N THR A 314 14.14 15.42 0.41
CA THR A 314 13.68 16.43 1.38
C THR A 314 12.86 17.58 0.79
N LYS A 315 13.07 17.96 -0.47
CA LYS A 315 12.43 19.15 -1.06
C LYS A 315 11.81 18.89 -2.42
N ASP A 316 12.60 18.37 -3.37
CA ASP A 316 12.25 18.41 -4.80
C ASP A 316 12.55 17.06 -5.48
N TRP A 317 11.85 16.00 -5.06
CA TRP A 317 12.06 14.63 -5.59
C TRP A 317 11.88 14.58 -7.12
N ALA A 318 10.77 15.13 -7.64
CA ALA A 318 10.43 15.03 -9.06
C ALA A 318 11.46 15.69 -9.99
N ASP A 319 12.03 16.82 -9.59
CA ASP A 319 12.99 17.58 -10.40
C ASP A 319 14.42 17.03 -10.30
N LEU A 320 14.79 16.48 -9.14
CA LEU A 320 16.15 16.03 -8.86
C LEU A 320 16.37 14.52 -9.04
N TRP A 321 15.31 13.72 -9.15
CA TRP A 321 15.41 12.26 -9.26
C TRP A 321 16.24 11.81 -10.44
N GLN A 322 16.01 12.37 -11.63
CA GLN A 322 16.75 11.99 -12.85
C GLN A 322 18.24 12.29 -12.71
N ASP A 323 18.56 13.44 -12.14
CA ASP A 323 19.92 13.86 -11.87
C ASP A 323 20.59 12.97 -10.82
N PHE A 324 19.86 12.63 -9.75
CA PHE A 324 20.33 11.72 -8.71
C PHE A 324 20.58 10.32 -9.25
N HIS A 325 19.64 9.77 -10.02
CA HIS A 325 19.76 8.45 -10.61
C HIS A 325 20.97 8.37 -11.56
N ASN A 326 21.07 9.31 -12.50
CA ASN A 326 22.10 9.30 -13.52
C ASN A 326 23.50 9.65 -13.01
N LYS A 327 23.62 10.49 -11.97
CA LYS A 327 24.93 10.92 -11.45
C LYS A 327 25.39 10.10 -10.24
N CYS A 328 24.50 9.37 -9.57
CA CYS A 328 24.83 8.65 -8.34
C CYS A 328 24.44 7.17 -8.39
N LEU A 329 23.17 6.83 -8.62
CA LEU A 329 22.73 5.42 -8.60
C LEU A 329 23.31 4.60 -9.76
N SER A 330 23.64 5.26 -10.87
CA SER A 330 24.34 4.66 -12.01
C SER A 330 25.83 4.42 -11.77
N GLN A 331 26.43 5.06 -10.75
CA GLN A 331 27.86 4.96 -10.50
C GLN A 331 28.19 3.74 -9.65
N LEU A 332 29.13 2.92 -10.11
CA LEU A 332 29.61 1.75 -9.36
C LEU A 332 30.27 2.13 -8.02
N SER A 333 30.80 3.35 -7.88
CA SER A 333 31.43 3.84 -6.64
C SER A 333 30.46 4.18 -5.51
N GLU A 334 29.17 4.38 -5.82
CA GLU A 334 28.11 4.73 -4.86
C GLU A 334 27.33 3.50 -4.39
N GLU A 335 27.98 2.35 -4.33
CA GLU A 335 27.35 1.07 -4.00
C GLU A 335 26.66 1.09 -2.62
N ARG A 336 27.33 1.61 -1.58
CA ARG A 336 26.78 1.65 -0.21
C ARG A 336 25.51 2.49 -0.11
N LEU A 337 25.42 3.56 -0.90
CA LEU A 337 24.23 4.39 -1.02
C LEU A 337 23.12 3.63 -1.74
N ARG A 338 23.43 3.06 -2.91
CA ARG A 338 22.48 2.30 -3.72
C ARG A 338 21.90 1.11 -2.97
N SER A 339 22.75 0.27 -2.36
CA SER A 339 22.33 -0.88 -1.57
C SER A 339 21.39 -0.49 -0.43
N CYS A 340 21.69 0.61 0.27
CA CYS A 340 20.83 1.10 1.35
C CYS A 340 19.47 1.56 0.83
N ILE A 341 19.44 2.29 -0.29
CA ILE A 341 18.17 2.73 -0.88
C ILE A 341 17.36 1.51 -1.34
N ASP A 342 18.00 0.53 -1.99
CA ASP A 342 17.36 -0.72 -2.41
C ASP A 342 16.83 -1.53 -1.20
N GLU A 343 17.48 -1.50 -0.04
CA GLU A 343 16.98 -2.07 1.23
C GLU A 343 15.71 -1.38 1.76
N VAL A 344 15.60 -0.08 1.56
CA VAL A 344 14.42 0.68 1.98
C VAL A 344 13.27 0.49 0.99
N ASP A 345 13.57 0.40 -0.30
CA ASP A 345 12.58 0.20 -1.37
C ASP A 345 12.06 -1.25 -1.43
N GLU A 346 12.95 -2.23 -1.31
CA GLU A 346 12.64 -3.66 -1.44
C GLU A 346 13.24 -4.44 -0.24
N PRO A 347 12.54 -4.47 0.91
CA PRO A 347 13.00 -5.22 2.07
C PRO A 347 13.00 -6.73 1.78
N CYS A 348 13.93 -7.46 2.40
CA CYS A 348 14.03 -8.90 2.20
C CYS A 348 12.90 -9.65 2.92
N GLU A 349 12.17 -10.48 2.19
CA GLU A 349 11.08 -11.32 2.68
C GLU A 349 11.53 -12.77 2.85
N LEU A 350 10.85 -13.51 3.72
CA LEU A 350 11.14 -14.92 3.98
C LEU A 350 10.42 -15.82 2.97
N GLY A 351 11.17 -16.76 2.40
CA GLY A 351 10.62 -17.81 1.57
C GLY A 351 10.54 -17.46 0.10
N CYS A 352 10.70 -18.48 -0.74
CA CYS A 352 10.43 -18.37 -2.16
C CYS A 352 9.86 -19.68 -2.73
N ASP A 353 8.76 -19.55 -3.47
CA ASP A 353 8.05 -20.67 -4.10
C ASP A 353 7.21 -20.20 -5.29
N GLY A 354 6.83 -21.15 -6.16
CA GLY A 354 5.91 -20.89 -7.29
C GLY A 354 6.54 -20.28 -8.54
N LEU A 355 7.87 -20.25 -8.64
CA LEU A 355 8.58 -19.76 -9.83
C LEU A 355 8.66 -20.84 -10.92
N SER A 356 8.44 -20.45 -12.16
CA SER A 356 8.38 -21.34 -13.33
C SER A 356 9.70 -21.41 -14.11
N PHE A 357 10.45 -20.31 -14.15
CA PHE A 357 11.73 -20.21 -14.86
C PHE A 357 12.91 -20.41 -13.90
N CYS A 358 12.92 -19.66 -12.80
CA CYS A 358 13.90 -19.68 -11.72
C CYS A 358 13.60 -20.78 -10.69
N THR A 359 13.33 -21.99 -11.16
CA THR A 359 12.88 -23.13 -10.32
C THR A 359 13.83 -23.49 -9.19
N ASN A 360 15.14 -23.23 -9.34
CA ASN A 360 16.16 -23.51 -8.32
C ASN A 360 16.02 -22.64 -7.05
N PHE A 361 15.19 -21.61 -7.10
CA PHE A 361 14.85 -20.73 -5.97
C PHE A 361 13.60 -21.20 -5.21
N ASN A 362 12.81 -22.12 -5.76
CA ASN A 362 11.63 -22.66 -5.09
C ASN A 362 11.98 -23.56 -3.91
N ASN A 363 11.01 -23.76 -3.00
CA ASN A 363 11.12 -24.62 -1.82
C ASN A 363 12.20 -24.18 -0.82
N ARG A 364 12.45 -22.86 -0.71
CA ARG A 364 13.42 -22.29 0.23
C ARG A 364 12.73 -21.41 1.29
N PRO A 365 11.94 -21.99 2.21
CA PRO A 365 11.09 -21.23 3.14
C PRO A 365 11.85 -20.42 4.20
N THR A 366 13.12 -20.75 4.45
CA THR A 366 13.95 -20.11 5.49
C THR A 366 14.97 -19.12 4.95
N GLU A 367 15.12 -19.05 3.63
CA GLU A 367 16.02 -18.09 2.97
C GLU A 367 15.28 -16.76 2.72
N LEU A 368 16.06 -15.70 2.51
CA LEU A 368 15.56 -14.35 2.34
C LEU A 368 15.71 -13.91 0.88
N PHE A 369 14.69 -13.27 0.31
CA PHE A 369 14.67 -12.79 -1.07
C PHE A 369 13.98 -11.43 -1.14
N ARG A 370 14.39 -10.55 -2.06
CA ARG A 370 13.72 -9.24 -2.22
C ARG A 370 12.53 -9.29 -3.17
N ALA A 371 12.57 -10.20 -4.15
CA ALA A 371 11.58 -10.23 -5.22
C ALA A 371 11.26 -11.68 -5.63
N CYS A 372 10.62 -12.44 -4.74
CA CYS A 372 10.09 -13.75 -5.08
C CYS A 372 8.67 -13.64 -5.66
N THR A 373 8.56 -13.20 -6.92
CA THR A 373 7.27 -13.01 -7.59
C THR A 373 7.27 -13.61 -9.00
N PRO A 374 6.10 -13.99 -9.55
CA PRO A 374 5.99 -14.43 -10.94
C PRO A 374 6.47 -13.36 -11.95
N GLN A 375 6.36 -12.07 -11.60
CA GLN A 375 6.84 -10.97 -12.43
C GLN A 375 8.37 -10.94 -12.51
N ALA A 376 9.06 -11.15 -11.39
CA ALA A 376 10.52 -11.25 -11.37
C ALA A 376 11.01 -12.52 -12.09
N ASP A 377 10.26 -13.62 -11.99
CA ASP A 377 10.52 -14.86 -12.73
C ASP A 377 10.46 -14.65 -14.26
N GLU A 378 9.43 -13.94 -14.72
CA GLU A 378 9.28 -13.60 -16.15
C GLU A 378 10.33 -12.58 -16.61
N ALA A 379 10.68 -11.61 -15.76
CA ALA A 379 11.75 -10.66 -16.05
C ALA A 379 13.09 -11.38 -16.27
N ALA A 380 13.41 -12.38 -15.43
CA ALA A 380 14.63 -13.18 -15.59
C ALA A 380 14.64 -13.94 -16.92
N ARG A 381 13.48 -14.46 -17.35
CA ARG A 381 13.35 -15.10 -18.66
C ARG A 381 13.61 -14.11 -19.80
N ASN A 382 13.02 -12.92 -19.69
CA ASN A 382 13.20 -11.86 -20.69
C ASN A 382 14.66 -11.41 -20.79
N ASP A 383 15.36 -11.26 -19.67
CA ASP A 383 16.78 -10.88 -19.65
C ASP A 383 17.65 -11.88 -20.42
N VAL A 384 17.48 -13.18 -20.17
CA VAL A 384 18.22 -14.22 -20.90
C VAL A 384 17.94 -14.14 -22.41
N THR A 385 16.68 -13.95 -22.81
CA THR A 385 16.35 -13.79 -24.24
C THR A 385 16.92 -12.51 -24.85
N MET A 386 16.99 -11.41 -24.08
CA MET A 386 17.64 -10.18 -24.54
C MET A 386 19.14 -10.38 -24.72
N TRP A 387 19.84 -10.99 -23.76
CA TRP A 387 21.28 -11.23 -23.89
C TRP A 387 21.63 -12.21 -25.02
N GLN A 388 20.74 -13.18 -25.29
CA GLN A 388 20.88 -14.07 -26.46
C GLN A 388 20.75 -13.34 -27.79
N THR A 389 19.94 -12.28 -27.87
CA THR A 389 19.65 -11.58 -29.13
C THR A 389 20.54 -10.36 -29.36
N GLN A 390 20.81 -9.59 -28.30
CA GLN A 390 21.60 -8.36 -28.37
C GLN A 390 23.10 -8.62 -28.19
N HIS A 391 23.48 -9.75 -27.58
CA HIS A 391 24.88 -10.08 -27.27
C HIS A 391 25.60 -9.03 -26.44
N GLU A 392 24.85 -8.32 -25.58
CA GLU A 392 25.36 -7.25 -24.71
C GLU A 392 24.65 -7.31 -23.36
N LEU A 393 25.40 -7.11 -22.27
CA LEU A 393 24.89 -6.94 -20.92
C LEU A 393 25.03 -5.47 -20.52
N SER A 394 23.91 -4.83 -20.21
CA SER A 394 23.89 -3.46 -19.71
C SER A 394 23.67 -3.44 -18.21
N LEU A 395 24.69 -3.06 -17.46
CA LEU A 395 24.65 -2.78 -16.03
C LEU A 395 24.73 -1.26 -15.80
N PRO A 396 24.27 -0.73 -14.65
CA PRO A 396 24.40 0.69 -14.35
C PRO A 396 25.88 1.14 -14.44
N GLY A 397 26.17 2.00 -15.41
CA GLY A 397 27.51 2.53 -15.66
C GLY A 397 28.48 1.58 -16.40
N LEU A 398 28.01 0.43 -16.91
CA LEU A 398 28.84 -0.55 -17.62
C LEU A 398 28.05 -1.30 -18.70
N THR A 399 28.54 -1.28 -19.95
CA THR A 399 28.03 -2.15 -21.02
C THR A 399 29.10 -3.16 -21.40
N LEU A 400 28.79 -4.45 -21.29
CA LEU A 400 29.70 -5.55 -21.53
C LEU A 400 29.23 -6.36 -22.75
N PRO A 401 30.02 -6.45 -23.83
CA PRO A 401 29.71 -7.31 -24.96
C PRO A 401 29.92 -8.78 -24.58
N LEU A 402 28.95 -9.62 -24.94
CA LEU A 402 28.91 -11.04 -24.65
C LEU A 402 29.10 -11.88 -25.91
N LYS A 403 29.74 -13.04 -25.76
CA LYS A 403 29.65 -14.13 -26.72
C LYS A 403 28.24 -14.73 -26.67
N ASN A 404 27.93 -15.62 -27.60
CA ASN A 404 26.64 -16.31 -27.59
C ASN A 404 26.48 -17.14 -26.31
N ILE A 405 25.61 -16.68 -25.40
CA ILE A 405 25.44 -17.28 -24.07
C ILE A 405 24.90 -18.70 -24.12
N SER A 406 24.17 -19.07 -25.17
CA SER A 406 23.69 -20.43 -25.39
C SER A 406 24.80 -21.42 -25.72
N LYS A 407 26.01 -20.94 -26.07
CA LYS A 407 27.17 -21.79 -26.38
C LYS A 407 28.24 -21.77 -25.29
N CYS A 408 28.36 -20.69 -24.53
CA CYS A 408 29.41 -20.55 -23.54
C CYS A 408 28.99 -21.12 -22.18
N SER A 409 27.83 -20.70 -21.62
CA SER A 409 27.28 -21.33 -20.40
C SER A 409 25.79 -20.99 -20.17
N PRO A 410 24.85 -21.77 -20.73
CA PRO A 410 23.42 -21.44 -20.66
C PRO A 410 22.88 -21.46 -19.21
N ASP A 411 23.29 -22.43 -18.40
CA ASP A 411 22.78 -22.59 -17.03
C ASP A 411 23.34 -21.51 -16.10
N THR A 412 24.61 -21.12 -16.26
CA THR A 412 25.22 -20.00 -15.53
C THR A 412 24.50 -18.69 -15.83
N TRP A 413 24.22 -18.39 -17.10
CA TRP A 413 23.51 -17.15 -17.45
C TRP A 413 22.05 -17.15 -17.01
N LYS A 414 21.40 -18.32 -17.00
CA LYS A 414 20.07 -18.47 -16.38
C LYS A 414 20.11 -18.14 -14.90
N ALA A 415 21.07 -18.70 -14.16
CA ALA A 415 21.21 -18.44 -12.73
C ALA A 415 21.57 -16.99 -12.44
N VAL A 416 22.42 -16.35 -13.25
CA VAL A 416 22.73 -14.92 -13.15
C VAL A 416 21.48 -14.06 -13.36
N ALA A 417 20.67 -14.34 -14.37
CA ALA A 417 19.41 -13.61 -14.59
C ALA A 417 18.46 -13.76 -13.39
N CYS A 418 18.31 -14.98 -12.88
CA CYS A 418 17.49 -15.25 -11.70
C CYS A 418 18.02 -14.52 -10.45
N ILE A 419 19.33 -14.46 -10.22
CA ILE A 419 19.90 -13.72 -9.09
C ILE A 419 19.64 -12.22 -9.22
N LEU A 420 19.78 -11.65 -10.42
CA LEU A 420 19.56 -10.23 -10.64
C LEU A 420 18.11 -9.80 -10.41
N GLN A 421 17.15 -10.68 -10.74
CA GLN A 421 15.73 -10.39 -10.63
C GLN A 421 15.13 -10.79 -9.28
N ILE A 422 15.45 -11.99 -8.77
CA ILE A 422 14.92 -12.51 -7.48
C ILE A 422 15.66 -11.92 -6.28
N LYS A 423 16.94 -11.55 -6.45
CA LYS A 423 17.81 -10.87 -5.48
C LYS A 423 17.82 -11.57 -4.10
N PRO A 424 18.53 -12.70 -3.96
CA PRO A 424 18.68 -13.38 -2.68
C PRO A 424 19.41 -12.48 -1.68
N CYS A 425 18.97 -12.51 -0.43
CA CYS A 425 19.50 -11.70 0.66
C CYS A 425 20.18 -12.54 1.74
N SER A 426 21.16 -11.95 2.42
CA SER A 426 21.75 -12.47 3.64
C SER A 426 21.42 -11.58 4.84
N ARG A 427 21.38 -12.17 6.04
CA ARG A 427 21.20 -11.44 7.31
C ARG A 427 22.42 -10.59 7.69
N TYR A 428 23.59 -10.91 7.14
CA TYR A 428 24.88 -10.33 7.52
C TYR A 428 25.41 -9.33 6.51
N SER A 429 25.13 -9.57 5.22
CA SER A 429 25.28 -8.54 4.20
C SER A 429 24.01 -8.55 3.35
N HIS A 430 23.40 -7.38 3.21
CA HIS A 430 22.34 -7.13 2.25
C HIS A 430 22.88 -7.04 0.81
N SER A 431 24.08 -7.62 0.58
CA SER A 431 24.83 -7.58 -0.67
C SER A 431 24.13 -8.42 -1.73
N ASN A 432 23.79 -7.78 -2.84
CA ASN A 432 23.30 -8.45 -4.04
C ASN A 432 24.47 -8.75 -5.01
N GLN A 433 25.72 -8.70 -4.54
CA GLN A 433 26.90 -8.90 -5.39
C GLN A 433 27.27 -10.37 -5.49
N ILE A 434 27.63 -10.81 -6.70
CA ILE A 434 28.25 -12.11 -6.93
C ILE A 434 29.67 -12.14 -6.37
N CYS A 435 30.09 -13.31 -5.89
CA CYS A 435 31.46 -13.50 -5.42
C CYS A 435 32.49 -13.29 -6.55
N ARG A 436 33.71 -12.90 -6.18
CA ARG A 436 34.74 -12.49 -7.15
C ARG A 436 35.19 -13.63 -8.06
N ASP A 437 35.32 -14.83 -7.51
CA ASP A 437 35.58 -16.08 -8.23
C ASP A 437 34.53 -16.33 -9.31
N VAL A 438 33.25 -16.20 -8.93
CA VAL A 438 32.11 -16.32 -9.84
C VAL A 438 32.15 -15.27 -10.94
N CYS A 439 32.45 -14.01 -10.60
CA CYS A 439 32.58 -12.94 -11.60
C CYS A 439 33.70 -13.25 -12.62
N LEU A 440 34.86 -13.71 -12.15
CA LEU A 440 36.00 -14.03 -13.01
C LEU A 440 35.70 -15.19 -13.95
N GLU A 441 34.98 -16.21 -13.48
CA GLU A 441 34.55 -17.35 -14.29
C GLU A 441 33.63 -16.90 -15.43
N ILE A 442 32.56 -16.16 -15.11
CA ILE A 442 31.59 -15.67 -16.11
C ILE A 442 32.25 -14.79 -17.16
N LEU A 443 33.08 -13.83 -16.72
CA LEU A 443 33.71 -12.87 -17.62
C LEU A 443 34.78 -13.53 -18.50
N THR A 444 35.54 -14.48 -17.97
CA THR A 444 36.55 -15.22 -18.75
C THR A 444 35.88 -16.05 -19.84
N ASP A 445 34.81 -16.76 -19.51
CA ASP A 445 34.20 -17.74 -20.42
C ASP A 445 33.32 -17.08 -21.48
N CYS A 446 32.51 -16.10 -21.08
CA CYS A 446 31.42 -15.59 -21.90
C CYS A 446 31.56 -14.13 -22.36
N ALA A 447 32.50 -13.32 -21.82
CA ALA A 447 32.69 -11.97 -22.34
C ALA A 447 33.47 -11.98 -23.67
N ASP A 448 33.10 -11.07 -24.57
CA ASP A 448 33.78 -10.88 -25.85
C ASP A 448 34.89 -9.82 -25.72
N TRP A 449 36.04 -10.24 -25.19
CA TRP A 449 37.22 -9.40 -25.00
C TRP A 449 37.79 -8.82 -26.29
N THR A 450 37.38 -9.31 -27.48
CA THR A 450 37.82 -8.73 -28.76
C THR A 450 37.16 -7.38 -29.04
N LYS A 451 35.98 -7.13 -28.44
CA LYS A 451 35.21 -5.88 -28.59
C LYS A 451 35.39 -4.91 -27.43
N ILE A 452 36.04 -5.36 -26.35
CA ILE A 452 36.30 -4.55 -25.16
C ILE A 452 37.61 -3.79 -25.35
N SER A 453 37.66 -2.54 -24.88
CA SER A 453 38.89 -1.75 -24.91
C SER A 453 40.01 -2.48 -24.15
N PRO A 454 41.26 -2.52 -24.69
CA PRO A 454 42.38 -3.24 -24.08
C PRO A 454 42.79 -2.72 -22.70
N GLU A 455 42.22 -1.60 -22.24
CA GLU A 455 42.43 -1.04 -20.91
C GLU A 455 41.66 -1.78 -19.79
N PHE A 456 40.70 -2.64 -20.15
CA PHE A 456 39.91 -3.41 -19.20
C PHE A 456 40.32 -4.88 -19.16
N SER A 457 40.49 -5.43 -17.95
CA SER A 457 40.73 -6.85 -17.72
C SER A 457 39.62 -7.46 -16.86
N PRO A 458 39.41 -8.80 -16.92
CA PRO A 458 38.45 -9.48 -16.05
C PRO A 458 38.68 -9.15 -14.56
N GLU A 459 39.94 -9.10 -14.14
CA GLU A 459 40.34 -8.82 -12.76
C GLU A 459 39.99 -7.39 -12.34
N GLY A 460 40.21 -6.41 -13.22
CA GLY A 460 39.88 -5.01 -12.95
C GLY A 460 38.39 -4.71 -13.01
N MET A 461 37.61 -5.50 -13.75
CA MET A 461 36.15 -5.40 -13.77
C MET A 461 35.55 -6.07 -12.54
N CYS A 462 35.99 -7.29 -12.21
CA CYS A 462 35.49 -8.01 -11.03
C CYS A 462 35.91 -7.36 -9.71
N SER A 463 37.03 -6.64 -9.64
CA SER A 463 37.37 -5.83 -8.45
C SER A 463 36.38 -4.67 -8.21
N ARG A 464 35.56 -4.30 -9.21
CA ARG A 464 34.53 -3.27 -9.07
C ARG A 464 33.12 -3.85 -8.88
N LEU A 465 32.88 -5.06 -9.37
CA LEU A 465 31.57 -5.72 -9.35
C LEU A 465 31.39 -6.67 -8.16
N SER A 466 32.48 -7.11 -7.56
CA SER A 466 32.50 -8.06 -6.45
C SER A 466 33.26 -7.49 -5.25
N PRO A 467 32.92 -7.90 -4.02
CA PRO A 467 33.60 -7.42 -2.84
C PRO A 467 35.04 -7.94 -2.77
N ASP A 468 35.96 -7.06 -2.38
CA ASP A 468 37.39 -7.37 -2.21
C ASP A 468 37.75 -7.86 -0.79
N GLU A 469 36.89 -7.59 0.21
CA GLU A 469 37.20 -7.87 1.62
C GLU A 469 37.02 -9.35 1.98
N PRO A 470 38.04 -10.02 2.55
CA PRO A 470 37.92 -11.40 3.01
C PRO A 470 36.93 -11.48 4.19
N GLY A 471 35.77 -12.09 3.94
CA GLY A 471 34.67 -12.19 4.91
C GLY A 471 33.41 -11.40 4.54
N ALA A 472 33.44 -10.61 3.45
CA ALA A 472 32.23 -10.01 2.90
C ALA A 472 31.29 -11.11 2.37
N SER A 473 30.03 -11.07 2.81
CA SER A 473 29.02 -12.02 2.32
C SER A 473 28.62 -11.63 0.88
N CYS A 474 28.75 -12.59 -0.03
CA CYS A 474 28.51 -12.48 -1.47
C CYS A 474 27.72 -13.70 -1.97
N ILE A 475 27.13 -13.59 -3.15
CA ILE A 475 26.28 -14.63 -3.73
C ILE A 475 27.15 -15.61 -4.54
N THR A 476 27.07 -16.89 -4.19
CA THR A 476 27.67 -17.98 -4.96
C THR A 476 26.64 -18.57 -5.92
N LEU A 477 27.03 -18.81 -7.18
CA LEU A 477 26.12 -19.38 -8.18
C LEU A 477 25.81 -20.85 -7.93
N GLN A 478 26.74 -21.61 -7.34
CA GLN A 478 26.61 -23.05 -7.15
C GLN A 478 25.35 -23.47 -6.38
N ASN A 479 24.82 -22.58 -5.54
CA ASN A 479 23.62 -22.83 -4.76
C ASN A 479 22.32 -22.75 -5.60
N TYR A 480 22.40 -22.20 -6.82
CA TYR A 480 21.27 -21.82 -7.67
C TYR A 480 21.38 -22.34 -9.12
N LEU A 481 22.40 -23.15 -9.42
CA LEU A 481 22.59 -23.83 -10.71
C LEU A 481 21.77 -25.12 -10.80
#